data_AF-A0A349F9A2-F1
#
_entry.id   AF-A0A349F9A2-F1
#
_cell.length_a   1.000
_cell.length_b   1.000
_cell.length_c   1.000
_cell.angle_alpha   90.00
_cell.angle_beta   90.00
_cell.angle_gamma   90.00
#
_symmetry.space_group_name_H-M   'P 1'
#
loop_
_entity.id
_entity.type
_entity.pdbx_description
1 polymer ?
#
loop_
_entity_poly.entity_id
_entity_poly.type
_entity_poly.pdbx_seq_one_letter_code
_entity_poly.pdbx_strand_id
1 'polypeptide(L)'
;MCKACYHCGEDVPVNTDFKVEILGEIREMCCPGCETVAQTIIDSGLVSYYQYRTAPAEKADLVPEQLQALIHYDNEEVQNEFVRNSDDLSEVTLSLDGISCAACAWLIEKQLSHTSGVVQIRVNTTTNRALLSWNN
;
A
#
# COMPACT_ATOMS: atom_id res chain seq x y z
N MET A 1 -23.33 -17.40 14.72
CA MET A 1 -23.45 -15.96 15.02
C MET A 1 -22.04 -15.40 14.98
N CYS A 2 -21.69 -14.56 14.01
CA CYS A 2 -20.39 -13.89 13.99
C CYS A 2 -20.33 -12.94 15.18
N LYS A 3 -19.21 -12.96 15.90
CA LYS A 3 -18.94 -11.96 16.94
C LYS A 3 -18.34 -10.73 16.24
N ALA A 4 -18.58 -9.55 16.79
CA ALA A 4 -17.98 -8.33 16.28
C ALA A 4 -16.56 -8.17 16.83
N CYS A 5 -15.65 -7.68 15.98
CA CYS A 5 -14.29 -7.30 16.33
C CYS A 5 -14.34 -6.23 17.41
N TYR A 6 -13.61 -6.44 18.50
CA TYR A 6 -13.62 -5.46 19.58
C TYR A 6 -12.94 -4.15 19.20
N HIS A 7 -12.04 -4.15 18.21
CA HIS A 7 -11.34 -2.94 17.79
C HIS A 7 -12.15 -2.08 16.80
N CYS A 8 -12.52 -2.64 15.64
CA CYS A 8 -13.19 -1.92 14.54
C CYS A 8 -14.69 -2.19 14.40
N GLY A 9 -15.25 -3.17 15.11
CA GLY A 9 -16.69 -3.48 15.08
C GLY A 9 -17.18 -4.34 13.90
N GLU A 10 -16.33 -4.67 12.93
CA GLU A 10 -16.67 -5.60 11.82
C GLU A 10 -16.83 -7.05 12.29
N ASP A 11 -17.45 -7.91 11.48
CA ASP A 11 -17.59 -9.34 11.78
C ASP A 11 -16.24 -10.06 11.87
N VAL A 12 -16.08 -10.90 12.90
CA VAL A 12 -14.94 -11.82 13.02
C VAL A 12 -15.16 -13.01 12.08
N PRO A 13 -14.29 -13.25 11.08
CA PRO A 13 -14.44 -14.37 10.16
C PRO A 13 -14.33 -15.71 10.87
N VAL A 14 -15.11 -16.69 10.40
CA VAL A 14 -15.04 -18.07 10.90
C VAL A 14 -13.64 -18.63 10.61
N ASN A 15 -13.07 -19.38 11.56
CA ASN A 15 -11.70 -19.93 11.51
C ASN A 15 -10.55 -18.91 11.62
N THR A 16 -10.79 -17.79 12.30
CA THR A 16 -9.70 -16.88 12.73
C THR A 16 -9.54 -16.93 14.26
N ASP A 17 -8.32 -16.70 14.76
CA ASP A 17 -7.99 -16.78 16.20
C ASP A 17 -7.22 -15.55 16.70
N PHE A 18 -7.49 -14.38 16.12
CA PHE A 18 -6.83 -13.13 16.50
C PHE A 18 -7.43 -12.57 17.78
N LYS A 19 -6.59 -12.37 18.82
CA LYS A 19 -7.06 -12.07 20.19
C LYS A 19 -6.10 -11.15 20.93
N VAL A 20 -6.66 -10.21 21.69
CA VAL A 20 -5.90 -9.30 22.54
C VAL A 20 -6.54 -9.19 23.92
N GLU A 21 -5.73 -9.16 24.98
CA GLU A 21 -6.21 -8.87 26.33
C GLU A 21 -6.41 -7.36 26.50
N ILE A 22 -7.66 -6.94 26.68
CA ILE A 22 -8.02 -5.53 26.83
C ILE A 22 -8.88 -5.39 28.07
N LEU A 23 -8.45 -4.55 29.01
CA LEU A 23 -9.13 -4.33 30.30
C LEU A 23 -9.33 -5.63 31.11
N GLY A 24 -8.38 -6.57 31.01
CA GLY A 24 -8.42 -7.86 31.71
C GLY A 24 -9.36 -8.90 31.10
N GLU A 25 -9.94 -8.63 29.93
CA GLU A 25 -10.76 -9.59 29.17
C GLU A 25 -10.12 -9.90 27.82
N ILE A 26 -10.16 -11.17 27.42
CA ILE A 26 -9.74 -11.58 26.07
C ILE A 26 -10.79 -11.11 25.06
N ARG A 27 -10.37 -10.31 24.09
CA ARG A 27 -11.22 -9.74 23.04
C ARG A 27 -10.82 -10.26 21.66
N GLU A 28 -11.80 -10.63 20.85
CA GLU A 28 -11.59 -11.13 19.49
C GLU A 28 -11.40 -9.99 18.47
N MET A 29 -10.59 -10.24 17.44
CA MET A 29 -10.26 -9.32 16.35
C MET A 29 -10.59 -9.95 14.99
N CYS A 30 -10.99 -9.14 14.00
CA CYS A 30 -11.36 -9.66 12.68
C CYS A 30 -10.16 -9.99 11.78
N CYS A 31 -8.97 -9.43 12.04
CA CYS A 31 -7.79 -9.56 11.17
C CYS A 31 -6.48 -9.30 11.95
N PRO A 32 -5.30 -9.69 11.42
CA PRO A 32 -4.02 -9.48 12.10
C PRO A 32 -3.67 -7.98 12.25
N GLY A 33 -4.23 -7.12 11.39
CA GLY A 33 -4.10 -5.68 11.52
C GLY A 33 -4.79 -5.14 12.78
N CYS A 34 -6.03 -5.56 13.05
CA CYS A 34 -6.74 -5.16 14.26
C CYS A 34 -6.08 -5.68 15.54
N GLU A 35 -5.55 -6.91 15.51
CA GLU A 35 -4.76 -7.46 16.61
C GLU A 35 -3.49 -6.65 16.88
N THR A 36 -2.72 -6.36 15.83
CA THR A 36 -1.47 -5.58 15.96
C THR A 36 -1.72 -4.18 16.50
N VAL A 37 -2.72 -3.48 15.95
CA VAL A 37 -3.05 -2.12 16.41
C VAL A 37 -3.57 -2.16 17.84
N ALA A 38 -4.46 -3.10 18.16
CA ALA A 38 -4.98 -3.23 19.52
C ALA A 38 -3.88 -3.55 20.53
N GLN A 39 -3.00 -4.50 20.23
CA GLN A 39 -1.86 -4.83 21.07
C GLN A 39 -0.93 -3.62 21.26
N THR A 40 -0.64 -2.88 20.18
CA THR A 40 0.20 -1.67 20.24
C THR A 40 -0.38 -0.60 21.16
N ILE A 41 -1.71 -0.40 21.15
CA ILE A 41 -2.39 0.55 22.05
C ILE A 41 -2.19 0.14 23.52
N ILE A 42 -2.32 -1.16 23.81
CA ILE A 42 -2.12 -1.71 25.16
C ILE A 42 -0.65 -1.57 25.60
N ASP A 43 0.29 -1.99 24.74
CA ASP A 43 1.73 -1.95 25.03
C ASP A 43 2.23 -0.51 25.22
N SER A 44 1.57 0.46 24.58
CA SER A 44 1.87 1.89 24.71
C SER A 44 1.27 2.53 25.98
N GLY A 45 0.58 1.75 26.83
CA GLY A 45 -0.10 2.26 28.02
C GLY A 45 -1.34 3.11 27.73
N LEU A 46 -1.87 3.07 26.51
CA LEU A 46 -3.01 3.86 26.04
C LEU A 46 -4.34 3.13 26.19
N VAL A 47 -4.43 2.18 27.14
CA VAL A 47 -5.62 1.34 27.37
C VAL A 47 -6.89 2.14 27.65
N SER A 48 -6.76 3.37 28.17
CA SER A 48 -7.87 4.31 28.38
C SER A 48 -8.65 4.62 27.09
N TYR A 49 -8.03 4.47 25.92
CA TYR A 49 -8.71 4.51 24.62
C TYR A 49 -9.95 3.60 24.59
N TYR A 50 -9.83 2.36 25.05
CA TYR A 50 -10.94 1.40 25.05
C TYR A 50 -12.00 1.69 26.11
N GLN A 51 -11.65 2.43 27.17
CA GLN A 51 -12.58 2.82 28.24
C GLN A 51 -13.47 3.99 27.82
N TYR A 52 -12.90 4.96 27.09
CA TYR A 52 -13.55 6.24 26.81
C TYR A 52 -14.00 6.42 25.36
N ARG A 53 -13.63 5.52 24.44
CA ARG A 53 -14.10 5.59 23.05
C ARG A 53 -15.63 5.54 22.99
N THR A 54 -16.19 6.38 22.13
CA THR A 54 -17.63 6.46 21.88
C THR A 54 -18.07 5.60 20.70
N ALA A 55 -17.12 5.14 19.87
CA ALA A 55 -17.35 4.28 18.71
C ALA A 55 -16.14 3.36 18.46
N PRO A 56 -16.31 2.24 17.72
CA PRO A 56 -15.21 1.44 17.20
C PRO A 56 -14.28 2.25 16.28
N ALA A 57 -13.05 1.76 16.09
CA ALA A 57 -12.11 2.39 15.17
C ALA A 57 -12.63 2.32 13.72
N GLU A 58 -12.67 3.45 13.03
CA GLU A 58 -12.93 3.47 11.59
C GLU A 58 -11.79 2.79 10.86
N LYS A 59 -12.15 1.83 10.00
CA LYS A 59 -11.21 1.27 9.05
C LYS A 59 -11.01 2.32 7.97
N ALA A 60 -9.82 2.89 7.89
CA ALA A 60 -9.48 3.72 6.74
C ALA A 60 -9.61 2.86 5.49
N ASP A 61 -10.25 3.38 4.44
CA ASP A 61 -10.19 2.76 3.12
C ASP A 61 -8.72 2.56 2.76
N LEU A 62 -8.32 1.30 2.61
CA LEU A 62 -6.91 0.90 2.53
C LEU A 62 -6.18 1.49 1.32
N VAL A 63 -6.94 1.97 0.33
CA VAL A 63 -6.40 2.50 -0.92
C VAL A 63 -7.18 3.78 -1.29
N PRO A 64 -6.53 4.96 -1.27
CA PRO A 64 -7.10 6.21 -1.77
C PRO A 64 -7.73 6.04 -3.16
N GLU A 65 -8.86 6.71 -3.41
CA GLU A 65 -9.60 6.66 -4.69
C GLU A 65 -8.69 6.92 -5.90
N GLN A 66 -7.70 7.81 -5.74
CA GLN A 66 -6.72 8.14 -6.78
C GLN A 66 -5.88 6.94 -7.20
N LEU A 67 -5.58 6.01 -6.29
CA LEU A 67 -4.84 4.78 -6.59
C LEU A 67 -5.75 3.71 -7.21
N GLN A 68 -7.05 3.69 -6.90
CA GLN A 68 -8.00 2.78 -7.54
C GLN A 68 -8.14 3.07 -9.03
N ALA A 69 -8.07 4.35 -9.43
CA ALA A 69 -8.06 4.73 -10.84
C ALA A 69 -6.85 4.19 -11.62
N LEU A 70 -5.74 3.86 -10.93
CA LEU A 70 -4.55 3.33 -11.59
C LEU A 70 -4.69 1.87 -12.01
N ILE A 71 -5.67 1.12 -11.48
CA ILE A 71 -5.87 -0.30 -11.83
C ILE A 71 -6.15 -0.53 -13.32
N HIS A 72 -6.65 0.50 -14.02
CA HIS A 72 -6.87 0.44 -15.46
C HIS A 72 -5.56 0.32 -16.25
N TYR A 73 -4.44 0.80 -15.70
CA TYR A 73 -3.12 0.65 -16.31
C TYR A 73 -2.56 -0.77 -16.18
N ASP A 74 -3.17 -1.65 -15.39
CA ASP A 74 -2.82 -3.08 -15.32
C ASP A 74 -3.48 -3.91 -16.45
N ASN A 75 -4.40 -3.30 -17.21
CA ASN A 75 -5.05 -3.97 -18.33
C ASN A 75 -4.09 -4.06 -19.53
N GLU A 76 -3.90 -5.28 -20.06
CA GLU A 76 -2.98 -5.54 -21.18
C GLU A 76 -3.33 -4.74 -22.45
N GLU A 77 -4.61 -4.57 -22.77
CA GLU A 77 -5.05 -3.83 -23.95
C GLU A 77 -4.65 -2.34 -23.85
N VAL A 78 -4.82 -1.77 -22.65
CA VAL A 78 -4.39 -0.39 -22.34
C VAL A 78 -2.87 -0.27 -22.39
N GLN A 79 -2.14 -1.21 -21.79
CA GLN A 79 -0.68 -1.20 -21.80
C GLN A 79 -0.10 -1.27 -23.22
N ASN A 80 -0.69 -2.08 -24.10
CA ASN A 80 -0.23 -2.23 -25.48
C ASN A 80 -0.26 -0.91 -26.28
N GLU A 81 -0.99 0.11 -25.84
CA GLU A 81 -1.00 1.42 -26.48
C GLU A 81 0.28 2.23 -26.25
N PHE A 82 1.00 1.99 -25.14
CA PHE A 82 2.15 2.82 -24.74
C PHE A 82 3.37 2.05 -24.23
N VAL A 83 3.24 0.74 -23.98
CA VAL A 83 4.34 -0.17 -23.66
C VAL A 83 4.83 -0.82 -24.95
N ARG A 84 6.13 -0.73 -25.20
CA ARG A 84 6.78 -1.43 -26.30
C ARG A 84 7.40 -2.71 -25.79
N ASN A 85 6.94 -3.83 -26.31
CA ASN A 85 7.50 -5.14 -26.05
C ASN A 85 8.56 -5.47 -27.11
N SER A 86 9.74 -5.91 -26.69
CA SER A 86 10.81 -6.42 -27.54
C SER A 86 11.48 -7.62 -26.87
N ASP A 87 11.33 -8.80 -27.46
CA ASP A 87 11.82 -10.07 -26.92
C ASP A 87 11.34 -10.26 -25.46
N ASP A 88 12.27 -10.32 -24.50
CA ASP A 88 12.02 -10.50 -23.07
C ASP A 88 11.93 -9.17 -22.29
N LEU A 89 11.87 -8.04 -22.98
CA LEU A 89 11.87 -6.70 -22.38
C LEU A 89 10.62 -5.90 -22.74
N SER A 90 10.08 -5.21 -21.74
CA SER A 90 9.11 -4.13 -21.88
C SER A 90 9.79 -2.78 -21.71
N GLU A 91 9.35 -1.78 -22.47
CA GLU A 91 9.80 -0.38 -22.36
C GLU A 91 8.62 0.59 -22.37
N VAL A 92 8.67 1.62 -21.51
CA VAL A 92 7.67 2.69 -21.44
C VAL A 92 8.31 4.04 -21.19
N THR A 93 7.70 5.11 -21.71
CA THR A 93 8.05 6.49 -21.36
C THR A 93 6.99 7.07 -20.43
N LEU A 94 7.38 7.36 -19.18
CA LEU A 94 6.53 7.96 -18.15
C LEU A 94 6.72 9.46 -18.09
N SER A 95 5.63 10.20 -17.88
CA SER A 95 5.70 11.62 -17.50
C SER A 95 5.97 11.72 -16.00
N LEU A 96 6.82 12.66 -15.61
CA LEU A 96 7.19 12.92 -14.22
C LEU A 96 6.68 14.29 -13.80
N ASP A 97 6.18 14.39 -12.57
CA ASP A 97 5.79 15.66 -11.96
C ASP A 97 6.67 15.97 -10.74
N GLY A 98 6.82 17.26 -10.42
CA GLY A 98 7.55 17.72 -9.24
C GLY A 98 9.08 17.56 -9.28
N ILE A 99 9.66 17.14 -10.41
CA ILE A 99 11.12 17.08 -10.56
C ILE A 99 11.66 18.41 -11.09
N SER A 100 12.73 18.92 -10.49
CA SER A 100 13.25 20.27 -10.81
C SER A 100 14.77 20.36 -10.94
N CYS A 101 15.51 19.30 -10.58
CA CYS A 101 16.97 19.32 -10.64
C CYS A 101 17.57 17.95 -10.96
N ALA A 102 18.85 17.95 -11.36
CA ALA A 102 19.61 16.74 -11.64
C ALA A 102 19.71 15.78 -10.44
N ALA A 103 19.63 16.30 -9.21
CA ALA A 103 19.62 15.44 -8.02
C ALA A 103 18.34 14.61 -7.92
N CYS A 104 17.18 15.14 -8.35
CA CYS A 104 15.94 14.37 -8.43
C CYS A 104 16.07 13.21 -9.41
N ALA A 105 16.63 13.46 -10.60
CA ALA A 105 16.89 12.42 -11.60
C ALA A 105 17.78 11.32 -11.03
N TRP A 106 18.91 11.71 -10.43
CA TRP A 106 19.86 10.77 -9.84
C TRP A 106 19.22 9.91 -8.75
N LEU A 107 18.41 10.49 -7.86
CA LEU A 107 17.74 9.73 -6.79
C LEU A 107 16.74 8.71 -7.35
N ILE A 108 15.92 9.12 -8.33
CA ILE A 108 14.94 8.23 -8.97
C ILE A 108 15.64 7.07 -9.67
N GLU A 109 16.64 7.37 -10.49
CA GLU A 109 17.40 6.35 -11.21
C GLU A 109 18.10 5.41 -10.24
N LYS A 110 18.75 5.95 -9.20
CA LYS A 110 19.46 5.17 -8.19
C LYS A 110 18.51 4.21 -7.48
N GLN A 111 17.35 4.70 -7.02
CA GLN A 111 16.39 3.87 -6.29
C GLN A 111 15.79 2.79 -7.17
N LEU A 112 15.30 3.14 -8.36
CA LEU A 112 14.61 2.18 -9.25
C LEU A 112 15.56 1.17 -9.88
N SER A 113 16.84 1.49 -10.07
CA SER A 113 17.84 0.52 -10.54
C SER A 113 18.06 -0.65 -9.57
N HIS A 114 17.63 -0.52 -8.31
CA HIS A 114 17.69 -1.59 -7.31
C HIS A 114 16.41 -2.43 -7.23
N THR A 115 15.36 -2.07 -7.98
CA THR A 115 14.09 -2.81 -8.01
C THR A 115 14.24 -4.05 -8.89
N SER A 116 13.88 -5.22 -8.34
CA SER A 116 13.90 -6.48 -9.10
C SER A 116 13.04 -6.38 -10.36
N GLY A 117 13.57 -6.84 -11.49
CA GLY A 117 12.90 -6.79 -12.79
C GLY A 117 13.17 -5.52 -13.59
N VAL A 118 13.58 -4.41 -12.96
CA VAL A 118 13.99 -3.19 -13.68
C VAL A 118 15.35 -3.42 -14.33
N VAL A 119 15.43 -3.22 -15.64
CA VAL A 119 16.66 -3.36 -16.42
C VAL A 119 17.33 -2.01 -16.61
N GLN A 120 16.56 -0.98 -16.92
CA GLN A 120 17.07 0.36 -17.10
C GLN A 120 16.04 1.42 -16.72
N ILE A 121 16.52 2.52 -16.13
CA ILE A 121 15.75 3.73 -15.90
C ILE A 121 16.62 4.94 -16.30
N ARG A 122 16.06 5.86 -17.08
CA ARG A 122 16.69 7.14 -17.41
C ARG A 122 15.71 8.28 -17.27
N VAL A 123 16.07 9.29 -16.49
CA VAL A 123 15.26 10.47 -16.22
C VAL A 123 15.82 11.67 -16.97
N ASN A 124 14.95 12.36 -17.70
CA ASN A 124 15.24 13.62 -18.35
C ASN A 124 14.47 14.74 -17.65
N THR A 125 15.19 15.56 -16.87
CA THR A 125 14.62 16.71 -16.13
C THR A 125 14.31 17.92 -17.02
N THR A 126 14.74 17.92 -18.28
CA THR A 126 14.37 18.97 -19.24
C THR A 126 13.01 18.70 -19.85
N THR A 127 12.69 17.43 -20.13
CA THR A 127 11.41 17.01 -20.71
C THR A 127 10.42 16.47 -19.70
N ASN A 128 10.83 16.33 -18.44
CA ASN A 128 10.07 15.68 -17.37
C ASN A 128 9.59 14.28 -17.74
N ARG A 129 10.50 13.46 -18.29
CA ARG A 129 10.20 12.10 -18.73
C ARG A 129 11.18 11.09 -18.16
N ALA A 130 10.67 9.90 -17.85
CA ALA A 130 11.45 8.70 -17.53
C ALA A 130 11.28 7.67 -18.63
N LEU A 131 12.38 7.16 -19.16
CA LEU A 131 12.39 5.93 -19.96
C LEU A 131 12.70 4.76 -19.03
N LEU A 132 11.75 3.85 -18.88
CA LEU A 132 11.85 2.65 -18.04
C LEU A 132 11.81 1.41 -18.92
N SER A 133 12.72 0.46 -18.69
CA SER A 133 12.63 -0.88 -19.23
C SER A 133 12.75 -1.95 -18.14
N TRP A 134 11.99 -3.02 -18.29
CA TRP A 134 11.92 -4.13 -17.34
C TRP A 134 11.75 -5.46 -18.06
N ASN A 135 12.06 -6.56 -17.36
CA ASN A 135 11.82 -7.91 -17.86
C ASN A 135 10.32 -8.20 -17.90
N ASN A 136 9.85 -8.82 -18.97
CA ASN A 136 8.48 -9.35 -19.07
C ASN A 136 8.20 -10.46 -18.06
#